data_AF-A0A0G0LZW6-F1
#
_entry.id   AF-A0A0G0LZW6-F1
#
_cell.length_a   1.000
_cell.length_b   1.000
_cell.length_c   1.000
_cell.angle_alpha   90.00
_cell.angle_beta   90.00
_cell.angle_gamma   90.00
#
_symmetry.space_group_name_H-M   'P 1'
#
loop_
_entity.id
_entity.type
_entity.pdbx_description
1 polymer ?
#
loop_
_entity_poly.entity_id
_entity_poly.type
_entity_poly.pdbx_seq_one_letter_code
_entity_poly.pdbx_strand_id
1 'polypeptide(L)'
;MELPKIIKDVGFEFSWDEPKVWALDIPVEEIPIKELTWHFSVPFWFKSGGKYDLTPQEVIDNPQQFAEEYQRIKLSDTSHPLDIMLWKGKWLLLDGLHRLVKLYLEEKATVAVRKIPHKDIPKILTKPLADGSSWITPKAEIKESPIGGKGMFAVGDIALGEVVTVWQGTYTDQKGAEKAKQEGKLVMQWDDNLFSVEDRGDDDGYFINHSCDSNLWMEDAYTLIARKYIKSGEEITADYALWEADENYISKWECSCGSIDCRKKITGKDWRINKIQEKYKDHFSPLINKRIKML
;
A
#
# COMPACT_ATOMS: atom_id res chain seq x y z
N MET A 1 2.23 24.93 -5.15
CA MET A 1 0.86 25.21 -5.63
C MET A 1 -0.02 24.14 -5.01
N GLU A 2 -1.05 24.54 -4.27
CA GLU A 2 -1.91 23.61 -3.55
C GLU A 2 -2.86 22.91 -4.53
N LEU A 3 -3.11 21.60 -4.34
CA LEU A 3 -4.04 20.86 -5.20
C LEU A 3 -5.46 21.42 -5.07
N PRO A 4 -6.24 21.50 -6.17
CA PRO A 4 -7.65 21.86 -6.11
C PRO A 4 -8.41 20.97 -5.13
N LYS A 5 -9.36 21.54 -4.39
CA LYS A 5 -10.14 20.79 -3.39
C LYS A 5 -10.75 19.51 -3.97
N ILE A 6 -11.33 19.59 -5.17
CA ILE A 6 -11.94 18.44 -5.83
C ILE A 6 -10.94 17.29 -6.04
N ILE A 7 -9.68 17.59 -6.35
CA ILE A 7 -8.62 16.59 -6.52
C ILE A 7 -8.27 15.94 -5.19
N LYS A 8 -8.25 16.70 -4.09
CA LYS A 8 -8.06 16.12 -2.75
C LYS A 8 -9.25 15.23 -2.35
N ASP A 9 -10.46 15.64 -2.70
CA ASP A 9 -11.69 14.94 -2.35
C ASP A 9 -11.82 13.61 -3.10
N VAL A 10 -11.38 13.53 -4.37
CA VAL A 10 -11.61 12.35 -5.22
C VAL A 10 -10.35 11.62 -5.67
N GLY A 11 -9.19 12.28 -5.70
CA GLY A 11 -7.95 11.72 -6.25
C GLY A 11 -7.33 10.64 -5.37
N PHE A 12 -6.47 9.83 -5.99
CA PHE A 12 -5.61 8.89 -5.27
C PHE A 12 -4.66 9.64 -4.35
N GLU A 13 -4.37 9.03 -3.20
CA GLU A 13 -3.44 9.55 -2.20
C GLU A 13 -2.03 8.95 -2.37
N PHE A 14 -1.83 8.19 -3.44
CA PHE A 14 -0.57 7.59 -3.84
C PHE A 14 -0.29 7.86 -5.31
N SER A 15 0.97 7.67 -5.70
CA SER A 15 1.42 7.77 -7.10
C SER A 15 1.72 6.38 -7.64
N TRP A 16 1.34 6.11 -8.88
CA TRP A 16 1.49 4.80 -9.50
C TRP A 16 2.20 4.84 -10.86
N ASP A 17 2.89 3.75 -11.18
CA ASP A 17 3.61 3.48 -12.40
C ASP A 17 2.67 2.75 -13.36
N GLU A 18 2.29 3.41 -14.45
CA GLU A 18 1.38 2.85 -15.46
C GLU A 18 1.88 1.50 -16.01
N PRO A 19 3.15 1.34 -16.43
CA PRO A 19 3.71 0.03 -16.77
C PRO A 19 3.49 -1.08 -15.73
N LYS A 20 3.56 -0.76 -14.43
CA LYS A 20 3.26 -1.76 -13.38
C LYS A 20 1.77 -2.09 -13.29
N VAL A 21 0.89 -1.12 -13.50
CA VAL A 21 -0.56 -1.37 -13.62
C VAL A 21 -0.84 -2.27 -14.83
N TRP A 22 -0.19 -2.02 -15.96
CA TRP A 22 -0.33 -2.82 -17.18
C TRP A 22 0.13 -4.26 -16.99
N ALA A 23 1.18 -4.48 -16.21
CA ALA A 23 1.73 -5.80 -15.90
C ALA A 23 0.86 -6.67 -14.98
N LEU A 24 -0.19 -6.12 -14.35
CA LEU A 24 -1.09 -6.91 -13.50
C LEU A 24 -1.96 -7.86 -14.35
N ASP A 25 -2.08 -9.11 -13.89
CA ASP A 25 -2.98 -10.10 -14.46
C ASP A 25 -4.40 -9.94 -13.87
N ILE A 26 -5.15 -8.98 -14.43
CA ILE A 26 -6.51 -8.65 -14.02
C ILE A 26 -7.48 -8.93 -15.18
N PRO A 27 -8.59 -9.64 -14.93
CA PRO A 27 -9.58 -9.92 -15.96
C PRO A 27 -10.20 -8.63 -16.50
N VAL A 28 -10.55 -8.66 -17.78
CA VAL A 28 -11.26 -7.57 -18.45
C VAL A 28 -12.76 -7.78 -18.32
N GLU A 29 -13.48 -6.73 -17.97
CA GLU A 29 -14.93 -6.69 -17.84
C GLU A 29 -15.50 -5.51 -18.63
N GLU A 30 -16.73 -5.62 -19.11
CA GLU A 30 -17.45 -4.49 -19.72
C GLU A 30 -18.29 -3.77 -18.66
N ILE A 31 -18.20 -2.45 -18.60
CA ILE A 31 -19.10 -1.62 -17.77
C ILE A 31 -19.76 -0.51 -18.61
N PRO A 32 -20.93 0.00 -18.20
CA PRO A 32 -21.53 1.17 -18.83
C PRO A 32 -20.62 2.40 -18.73
N ILE A 33 -20.40 3.11 -19.84
CA ILE A 33 -19.55 4.34 -19.85
C ILE A 33 -20.05 5.38 -18.85
N LYS A 34 -21.37 5.47 -18.64
CA LYS A 34 -22.00 6.38 -17.66
C LYS A 34 -21.49 6.23 -16.22
N GLU A 35 -20.89 5.10 -15.86
CA GLU A 35 -20.30 4.92 -14.53
C GLU A 35 -19.01 5.74 -14.35
N LEU A 36 -18.38 6.14 -15.46
CA LEU A 36 -17.10 6.85 -15.46
C LEU A 36 -17.22 8.30 -15.97
N THR A 37 -18.36 8.74 -16.51
CA THR A 37 -18.51 10.11 -17.07
C THR A 37 -18.34 11.21 -16.03
N TRP A 38 -18.43 10.91 -14.73
CA TRP A 38 -18.15 11.86 -13.66
C TRP A 38 -16.72 12.43 -13.73
N HIS A 39 -15.75 11.69 -14.31
CA HIS A 39 -14.38 12.18 -14.53
C HIS A 39 -14.36 13.41 -15.45
N PHE A 40 -15.37 13.59 -16.31
CA PHE A 40 -15.40 14.68 -17.28
C PHE A 40 -15.55 16.05 -16.61
N SER A 41 -16.07 16.08 -15.38
CA SER A 41 -16.22 17.30 -14.59
C SER A 41 -15.04 17.56 -13.63
N VAL A 42 -14.01 16.70 -13.64
CA VAL A 42 -12.86 16.80 -12.73
C VAL A 42 -11.62 17.19 -13.51
N PRO A 43 -10.82 18.16 -13.02
CA PRO A 43 -9.73 18.70 -13.81
C PRO A 43 -8.49 17.81 -13.71
N PHE A 44 -8.53 16.62 -14.31
CA PHE A 44 -7.42 15.67 -14.33
C PHE A 44 -6.33 16.01 -15.36
N TRP A 45 -6.63 16.90 -16.32
CA TRP A 45 -5.67 17.37 -17.32
C TRP A 45 -5.09 18.73 -16.96
N PHE A 46 -4.14 19.17 -17.80
CA PHE A 46 -3.32 20.35 -17.56
C PHE A 46 -3.41 21.33 -18.71
N LYS A 47 -3.58 22.61 -18.41
CA LYS A 47 -3.28 23.70 -19.35
C LYS A 47 -1.76 23.91 -19.39
N SER A 48 -1.25 24.59 -20.42
CA SER A 48 0.19 24.88 -20.53
C SER A 48 0.72 25.59 -19.28
N GLY A 49 1.58 24.92 -18.51
CA GLY A 49 2.16 25.42 -17.25
C GLY A 49 1.27 25.25 -16.01
N GLY A 50 0.09 24.63 -16.14
CA GLY A 50 -0.85 24.35 -15.07
C GLY A 50 -0.72 22.96 -14.45
N LYS A 51 -1.48 22.72 -13.39
CA LYS A 51 -1.68 21.40 -12.76
C LYS A 51 -3.11 21.26 -12.28
N TYR A 52 -3.74 20.16 -12.65
CA TYR A 52 -5.13 19.83 -12.40
C TYR A 52 -6.11 20.99 -12.65
N ASP A 53 -6.04 21.58 -13.85
CA ASP A 53 -6.75 22.82 -14.18
C ASP A 53 -7.50 22.76 -15.53
N LEU A 54 -7.60 21.57 -16.12
CA LEU A 54 -8.37 21.30 -17.33
C LEU A 54 -9.22 20.05 -17.16
N THR A 55 -10.53 20.19 -17.35
CA THR A 55 -11.48 19.08 -17.35
C THR A 55 -11.64 18.47 -18.74
N PRO A 56 -11.99 17.18 -18.86
CA PRO A 56 -12.36 16.61 -20.15
C PRO A 56 -13.58 17.31 -20.79
N GLN A 57 -14.55 17.76 -20.00
CA GLN A 57 -15.72 18.47 -20.52
C GLN A 57 -15.32 19.78 -21.20
N GLU A 58 -14.39 20.57 -20.63
CA GLU A 58 -13.88 21.79 -21.28
C GLU A 58 -13.27 21.51 -22.66
N VAL A 59 -12.56 20.39 -22.81
CA VAL A 59 -11.94 19.98 -24.09
C VAL A 59 -12.97 19.48 -25.10
N ILE A 60 -13.97 18.73 -24.64
CA ILE A 60 -15.10 18.29 -25.47
C ILE A 60 -15.87 19.49 -26.02
N ASP A 61 -16.16 20.48 -25.16
CA ASP A 61 -16.95 21.65 -25.52
C ASP A 61 -16.16 22.65 -26.39
N ASN A 62 -14.82 22.68 -26.26
CA ASN A 62 -13.95 23.65 -26.93
C ASN A 62 -12.77 22.98 -27.67
N PRO A 63 -13.03 22.09 -28.65
CA PRO A 63 -11.99 21.26 -29.27
C PRO A 63 -10.96 22.06 -30.07
N GLN A 64 -11.32 23.24 -30.58
CA GLN A 64 -10.40 24.12 -31.30
C GLN A 64 -9.46 24.85 -30.34
N GLN A 65 -9.95 25.25 -29.17
CA GLN A 65 -9.16 25.94 -28.15
C GLN A 65 -8.15 24.98 -27.50
N PHE A 66 -8.55 23.73 -27.28
CA PHE A 66 -7.71 22.68 -26.69
C PHE A 66 -7.28 21.65 -27.73
N ALA A 67 -6.85 22.12 -28.91
CA ALA A 67 -6.59 21.28 -30.07
C ALA A 67 -5.60 20.14 -29.79
N GLU A 68 -4.50 20.39 -29.07
CA GLU A 68 -3.51 19.36 -28.75
C GLU A 68 -4.10 18.23 -27.92
N GLU A 69 -4.81 18.58 -26.84
CA GLU A 69 -5.45 17.60 -25.95
C GLU A 69 -6.57 16.85 -26.68
N TYR A 70 -7.35 17.55 -27.50
CA TYR A 70 -8.37 16.94 -28.35
C TYR A 70 -7.78 15.98 -29.39
N GLN A 71 -6.59 16.26 -29.92
CA GLN A 71 -5.89 15.30 -30.79
C GLN A 71 -5.41 14.06 -30.03
N ARG A 72 -4.92 14.20 -28.79
CA ARG A 72 -4.56 13.05 -27.94
C ARG A 72 -5.76 12.13 -27.69
N ILE A 73 -6.95 12.70 -27.50
CA ILE A 73 -8.20 11.93 -27.43
C ILE A 73 -8.39 11.11 -28.70
N LYS A 74 -8.38 11.74 -29.88
CA LYS A 74 -8.61 11.04 -31.17
C LYS A 74 -7.57 9.95 -31.45
N LEU A 75 -6.31 10.23 -31.14
CA LEU A 75 -5.18 9.32 -31.40
C LEU A 75 -5.07 8.19 -30.38
N SER A 76 -5.80 8.24 -29.27
CA SER A 76 -5.77 7.19 -28.26
C SER A 76 -6.25 5.84 -28.83
N ASP A 77 -5.53 4.77 -28.50
CA ASP A 77 -5.84 3.41 -28.92
C ASP A 77 -6.91 2.81 -28.00
N THR A 78 -8.10 2.56 -28.54
CA THR A 78 -9.24 2.03 -27.79
C THR A 78 -9.30 0.49 -27.78
N SER A 79 -8.29 -0.20 -28.33
CA SER A 79 -8.20 -1.65 -28.27
C SER A 79 -7.79 -2.18 -26.89
N HIS A 80 -7.24 -1.32 -26.03
CA HIS A 80 -6.83 -1.65 -24.67
C HIS A 80 -7.89 -1.23 -23.64
N PRO A 81 -8.12 -2.02 -22.57
CA PRO A 81 -9.09 -1.70 -21.51
C PRO A 81 -8.63 -0.54 -20.63
N LEU A 82 -9.56 0.16 -19.98
CA LEU A 82 -9.22 1.18 -18.97
C LEU A 82 -8.85 0.52 -17.65
N ASP A 83 -7.93 1.13 -16.89
CA ASP A 83 -7.59 0.65 -15.56
C ASP A 83 -8.27 1.51 -14.51
N ILE A 84 -9.13 0.89 -13.69
CA ILE A 84 -9.91 1.58 -12.67
C ILE A 84 -9.73 0.93 -11.30
N MET A 85 -9.82 1.73 -10.25
CA MET A 85 -9.83 1.26 -8.87
C MET A 85 -11.00 1.89 -8.11
N LEU A 86 -11.68 1.12 -7.28
CA LEU A 86 -12.77 1.64 -6.45
C LEU A 86 -12.18 2.53 -5.35
N TRP A 87 -12.23 3.85 -5.50
CA TRP A 87 -11.60 4.79 -4.57
C TRP A 87 -12.63 5.76 -4.01
N LYS A 88 -12.67 5.92 -2.69
CA LYS A 88 -13.62 6.81 -1.98
C LYS A 88 -15.08 6.62 -2.45
N GLY A 89 -15.48 5.37 -2.71
CA GLY A 89 -16.83 4.99 -3.13
C GLY A 89 -17.16 5.17 -4.62
N LYS A 90 -16.17 5.47 -5.48
CA LYS A 90 -16.36 5.62 -6.94
C LYS A 90 -15.27 4.89 -7.72
N TRP A 91 -15.58 4.44 -8.93
CA TRP A 91 -14.54 3.96 -9.85
C TRP A 91 -13.71 5.15 -10.34
N LEU A 92 -12.42 5.15 -10.01
CA LEU A 92 -11.45 6.18 -10.39
C LEU A 92 -10.41 5.57 -11.33
N LEU A 93 -10.07 6.32 -12.39
CA LEU A 93 -9.09 5.91 -13.41
C LEU A 93 -7.65 5.98 -12.90
N LEU A 94 -6.95 4.84 -12.96
CA LEU A 94 -5.49 4.76 -12.92
C LEU A 94 -4.89 5.03 -14.30
N ASP A 95 -5.56 4.60 -15.36
CA ASP A 95 -5.16 4.88 -16.74
C ASP A 95 -6.36 4.83 -17.70
N GLY A 96 -6.29 5.64 -18.76
CA GLY A 96 -7.20 5.56 -19.90
C GLY A 96 -8.22 6.70 -20.03
N LEU A 97 -8.02 7.84 -19.36
CA LEU A 97 -8.96 8.97 -19.45
C LEU A 97 -9.19 9.46 -20.90
N HIS A 98 -8.14 9.56 -21.74
CA HIS A 98 -8.30 9.91 -23.16
C HIS A 98 -9.13 8.87 -23.93
N ARG A 99 -8.92 7.58 -23.65
CA ARG A 99 -9.64 6.46 -24.28
C ARG A 99 -11.12 6.49 -23.90
N LEU A 100 -11.42 6.74 -22.62
CA LEU A 100 -12.79 6.91 -22.14
C LEU A 100 -13.51 8.05 -22.89
N VAL A 101 -12.86 9.21 -23.02
CA VAL A 101 -13.46 10.36 -23.70
C VAL A 101 -13.68 10.08 -25.18
N LYS A 102 -12.73 9.42 -25.85
CA LYS A 102 -12.90 9.00 -27.25
C LYS A 102 -14.10 8.07 -27.42
N LEU A 103 -14.20 7.02 -26.60
CA LEU A 103 -15.32 6.07 -26.65
C LEU A 103 -16.66 6.75 -26.36
N TYR A 104 -16.69 7.74 -25.47
CA TYR A 104 -17.87 8.57 -25.23
C TYR A 104 -18.27 9.40 -26.46
N LEU A 105 -17.31 10.06 -27.12
CA LEU A 105 -17.56 10.83 -28.35
C LEU A 105 -18.00 9.95 -29.52
N GLU A 106 -17.60 8.67 -29.53
CA GLU A 106 -18.06 7.65 -30.47
C GLU A 106 -19.39 7.00 -30.06
N GLU A 107 -20.08 7.55 -29.05
CA GLU A 107 -21.39 7.12 -28.56
C GLU A 107 -21.44 5.65 -28.14
N LYS A 108 -20.33 5.11 -27.63
CA LYS A 108 -20.28 3.74 -27.10
C LYS A 108 -21.09 3.63 -25.82
N ALA A 109 -21.83 2.53 -25.68
CA ALA A 109 -22.62 2.27 -24.48
C ALA A 109 -21.78 1.73 -23.31
N THR A 110 -20.77 0.90 -23.64
CA THR A 110 -19.91 0.23 -22.67
C THR A 110 -18.44 0.43 -23.00
N VAL A 111 -17.60 0.13 -22.02
CA VAL A 111 -16.14 0.15 -22.14
C VAL A 111 -15.54 -1.03 -21.38
N ALA A 112 -14.55 -1.66 -22.01
CA ALA A 112 -13.68 -2.65 -21.40
C ALA A 112 -12.82 -2.02 -20.30
N VAL A 113 -12.83 -2.61 -19.11
CA VAL A 113 -12.07 -2.17 -17.95
C VAL A 113 -11.40 -3.33 -17.23
N ARG A 114 -10.29 -3.06 -16.55
CA ARG A 114 -9.71 -3.90 -15.51
C ARG A 114 -9.93 -3.22 -14.16
N LYS A 115 -10.59 -3.92 -13.23
CA LYS A 115 -10.86 -3.41 -11.88
C LYS A 115 -9.70 -3.78 -10.96
N ILE A 116 -8.73 -2.88 -10.85
CA ILE A 116 -7.54 -3.06 -10.02
C ILE A 116 -7.95 -3.07 -8.55
N PRO A 117 -7.75 -4.19 -7.83
CA PRO A 117 -8.14 -4.29 -6.44
C PRO A 117 -7.13 -3.55 -5.55
N HIS A 118 -7.58 -3.09 -4.38
CA HIS A 118 -6.72 -2.36 -3.42
C HIS A 118 -5.49 -3.15 -2.98
N LYS A 119 -5.62 -4.48 -2.89
CA LYS A 119 -4.50 -5.37 -2.56
C LYS A 119 -3.31 -5.26 -3.53
N ASP A 120 -3.53 -4.75 -4.75
CA ASP A 120 -2.49 -4.61 -5.76
C ASP A 120 -1.87 -3.19 -5.78
N ILE A 121 -2.32 -2.26 -4.92
CA ILE A 121 -1.69 -0.93 -4.76
C ILE A 121 -0.16 -1.04 -4.58
N PRO A 122 0.38 -1.90 -3.69
CA PRO A 122 1.84 -1.98 -3.48
C PRO A 122 2.61 -2.35 -4.75
N LYS A 123 1.98 -3.13 -5.64
CA LYS A 123 2.59 -3.60 -6.88
C LYS A 123 2.70 -2.49 -7.92
N ILE A 124 1.90 -1.44 -7.83
CA ILE A 124 1.78 -0.41 -8.86
C ILE A 124 2.42 0.92 -8.50
N LEU A 125 3.02 1.11 -7.32
CA LEU A 125 3.56 2.41 -6.91
C LEU A 125 4.72 2.89 -7.82
N THR A 126 4.75 4.18 -8.21
CA THR A 126 5.90 4.79 -8.96
C THR A 126 7.18 4.73 -8.14
N LYS A 127 7.01 5.02 -6.85
CA LYS A 127 7.98 4.99 -5.78
C LYS A 127 7.19 4.72 -4.50
N PRO A 128 7.83 4.28 -3.42
CA PRO A 128 7.27 4.48 -2.09
C PRO A 128 6.76 5.93 -1.89
N LEU A 129 5.78 6.14 -1.00
CA LEU A 129 5.05 7.42 -0.85
C LEU A 129 5.97 8.63 -0.98
N ALA A 130 5.48 9.70 -1.62
CA ALA A 130 6.30 10.83 -2.07
C ALA A 130 7.07 11.57 -0.95
N ASP A 131 6.69 11.36 0.32
CA ASP A 131 7.32 11.90 1.53
C ASP A 131 8.24 10.89 2.25
N GLY A 132 8.37 9.66 1.76
CA GLY A 132 9.15 8.59 2.37
C GLY A 132 8.48 7.90 3.56
N SER A 133 7.20 8.21 3.83
CA SER A 133 6.42 7.56 4.91
C SER A 133 5.94 6.17 4.52
N SER A 134 5.66 5.31 5.51
CA SER A 134 5.00 4.03 5.25
C SER A 134 3.56 4.26 4.81
N TRP A 135 3.08 3.43 3.89
CA TRP A 135 1.65 3.41 3.59
C TRP A 135 0.95 2.52 4.62
N ILE A 136 -0.12 3.03 5.22
CA ILE A 136 -1.04 2.24 6.04
C ILE A 136 -2.41 2.20 5.37
N THR A 137 -3.14 1.11 5.57
CA THR A 137 -4.50 0.99 5.06
C THR A 137 -5.41 2.09 5.60
N PRO A 138 -6.30 2.69 4.79
CA PRO A 138 -7.30 3.66 5.27
C PRO A 138 -8.32 3.03 6.23
N LYS A 139 -8.28 1.70 6.39
CA LYS A 139 -9.07 0.95 7.38
C LYS A 139 -8.35 0.83 8.72
N ALA A 140 -7.24 1.55 8.93
CA ALA A 140 -6.51 1.57 10.20
C ALA A 140 -6.48 2.98 10.80
N GLU A 141 -6.38 3.05 12.12
CA GLU A 141 -6.13 4.27 12.87
C GLU A 141 -5.20 3.97 14.06
N ILE A 142 -4.51 5.00 14.58
CA ILE A 142 -3.70 4.87 15.78
C ILE A 142 -4.47 5.37 17.01
N LYS A 143 -4.58 4.52 18.03
CA LYS A 143 -5.27 4.80 19.30
C LYS A 143 -4.49 4.28 20.50
N GLU A 144 -4.94 4.64 21.70
CA GLU A 144 -4.41 4.04 22.93
C GLU A 144 -4.64 2.53 22.94
N SER A 145 -3.60 1.76 23.26
CA SER A 145 -3.59 0.31 23.28
C SER A 145 -3.34 -0.22 24.70
N PRO A 146 -4.09 -1.24 25.13
CA PRO A 146 -3.83 -1.92 26.39
C PRO A 146 -2.55 -2.78 26.36
N ILE A 147 -1.96 -3.02 25.18
CA ILE A 147 -0.74 -3.82 25.00
C ILE A 147 0.50 -2.94 25.13
N GLY A 148 0.54 -1.82 24.41
CA GLY A 148 1.78 -1.06 24.15
C GLY A 148 1.68 0.45 24.36
N GLY A 149 0.61 0.95 25.00
CA GLY A 149 0.35 2.39 25.15
C GLY A 149 -0.33 2.96 23.91
N LYS A 150 0.29 2.89 22.73
CA LYS A 150 -0.38 3.15 21.44
C LYS A 150 -0.40 1.89 20.59
N GLY A 151 -1.42 1.75 19.75
CA GLY A 151 -1.59 0.62 18.85
C GLY A 151 -2.35 1.01 17.59
N MET A 152 -2.17 0.22 16.55
CA MET A 152 -2.95 0.32 15.31
C MET A 152 -4.24 -0.49 15.44
N PHE A 153 -5.39 0.09 15.12
CA PHE A 153 -6.71 -0.54 15.23
C PHE A 153 -7.45 -0.48 13.89
N ALA A 154 -8.23 -1.51 13.61
CA ALA A 154 -9.09 -1.54 12.44
C ALA A 154 -10.32 -0.62 12.64
N VAL A 155 -10.56 0.34 11.74
CA VAL A 155 -11.81 1.14 11.69
C VAL A 155 -12.85 0.56 10.74
N GLY A 156 -12.43 -0.36 9.88
CA GLY A 156 -13.30 -1.13 9.00
C GLY A 156 -12.85 -2.57 8.95
N ASP A 157 -13.69 -3.43 8.39
CA ASP A 157 -13.36 -4.85 8.24
C ASP A 157 -12.23 -5.05 7.20
N ILE A 158 -11.20 -5.81 7.58
CA ILE A 158 -10.03 -6.14 6.76
C ILE A 158 -10.08 -7.64 6.45
N ALA A 159 -10.13 -7.97 5.16
CA ALA A 159 -10.23 -9.35 4.71
C ALA A 159 -8.89 -10.09 4.83
N LEU A 160 -8.94 -11.42 4.88
CA LEU A 160 -7.75 -12.27 4.75
C LEU A 160 -6.96 -11.89 3.49
N GLY A 161 -5.65 -11.68 3.65
CA GLY A 161 -4.72 -11.33 2.57
C GLY A 161 -4.80 -9.87 2.12
N GLU A 162 -5.63 -9.04 2.75
CA GLU A 162 -5.68 -7.60 2.46
C GLU A 162 -4.42 -6.91 3.01
N VAL A 163 -3.87 -5.96 2.24
CA VAL A 163 -2.66 -5.22 2.62
C VAL A 163 -2.99 -4.25 3.75
N VAL A 164 -2.17 -4.27 4.79
CA VAL A 164 -2.37 -3.45 5.99
C VAL A 164 -1.32 -2.36 6.09
N THR A 165 -0.05 -2.68 5.84
CA THR A 165 1.01 -1.68 5.75
C THR A 165 2.06 -2.06 4.73
N VAL A 166 2.66 -1.05 4.11
CA VAL A 166 3.84 -1.15 3.26
C VAL A 166 4.89 -0.24 3.88
N TRP A 167 5.81 -0.86 4.62
CA TRP A 167 6.88 -0.13 5.30
C TRP A 167 7.80 0.56 4.32
N GLN A 168 8.20 1.77 4.71
CA GLN A 168 9.29 2.48 4.09
C GLN A 168 10.50 2.55 5.01
N GLY A 169 11.66 2.66 4.39
CA GLY A 169 12.91 2.77 5.13
C GLY A 169 14.00 3.35 4.25
N THR A 170 14.93 4.06 4.90
CA THR A 170 16.23 4.34 4.28
C THR A 170 17.10 3.11 4.48
N TYR A 171 17.61 2.55 3.39
CA TYR A 171 18.43 1.34 3.45
C TYR A 171 19.92 1.65 3.49
N THR A 172 20.65 0.83 4.23
CA THR A 172 22.10 0.95 4.39
C THR A 172 22.76 -0.42 4.56
N ASP A 173 24.08 -0.43 4.51
CA ASP A 173 24.91 -1.61 4.77
C ASP A 173 25.18 -1.79 6.28
N GLN A 174 25.88 -2.85 6.67
CA GLN A 174 26.19 -3.12 8.06
C GLN A 174 26.93 -1.96 8.74
N LYS A 175 27.85 -1.29 8.04
CA LYS A 175 28.61 -0.18 8.59
C LYS A 175 27.71 1.03 8.88
N GLY A 176 26.79 1.34 7.97
CA GLY A 176 25.79 2.39 8.18
C GLY A 176 24.82 2.04 9.29
N ALA A 177 24.40 0.78 9.38
CA ALA A 177 23.55 0.26 10.45
C ALA A 177 24.20 0.40 11.84
N GLU A 178 25.48 0.04 11.97
CA GLU A 178 26.25 0.19 13.21
C GLU A 178 26.35 1.66 13.64
N LYS A 179 26.61 2.55 12.68
CA LYS A 179 26.63 4.01 12.92
C LYS A 179 25.26 4.52 13.38
N ALA A 180 24.19 4.13 12.69
CA ALA A 180 22.83 4.55 13.03
C ALA A 180 22.40 4.06 14.43
N LYS A 181 22.79 2.83 14.82
CA LYS A 181 22.58 2.32 16.18
C LYS A 181 23.30 3.17 17.23
N GLN A 182 24.54 3.61 16.96
CA GLN A 182 25.28 4.51 17.86
C GLN A 182 24.62 5.89 17.99
N GLU A 183 23.95 6.34 16.93
CA GLU A 183 23.14 7.57 16.92
C GLU A 183 21.76 7.40 17.55
N GLY A 184 21.43 6.20 18.06
CA GLY A 184 20.17 5.91 18.75
C GLY A 184 18.98 5.62 17.83
N LYS A 185 19.20 5.50 16.52
CA LYS A 185 18.17 5.14 15.54
C LYS A 185 17.70 3.69 15.72
N LEU A 186 16.49 3.39 15.25
CA LEU A 186 16.04 2.02 15.08
C LEU A 186 16.67 1.44 13.82
N VAL A 187 17.09 0.18 13.90
CA VAL A 187 17.72 -0.52 12.78
C VAL A 187 17.15 -1.93 12.70
N MET A 188 16.63 -2.30 11.53
CA MET A 188 16.16 -3.65 11.23
C MET A 188 17.00 -4.27 10.11
N GLN A 189 17.21 -5.59 10.16
CA GLN A 189 17.99 -6.32 9.16
C GLN A 189 17.07 -7.09 8.22
N TRP A 190 17.27 -6.92 6.91
CA TRP A 190 16.43 -7.49 5.85
C TRP A 190 17.15 -8.53 4.98
N ASP A 191 18.49 -8.50 4.95
CA ASP A 191 19.37 -9.53 4.36
C ASP A 191 20.76 -9.45 5.01
N ASP A 192 21.71 -10.27 4.56
CA ASP A 192 23.06 -10.41 5.14
C ASP A 192 23.77 -9.06 5.33
N ASN A 193 23.64 -8.13 4.36
CA ASN A 193 24.24 -6.79 4.40
C ASN A 193 23.25 -5.68 3.99
N LEU A 194 21.98 -5.86 4.34
CA LEU A 194 20.91 -4.89 4.03
C LEU A 194 20.10 -4.59 5.29
N PHE A 195 20.03 -3.31 5.65
CA PHE A 195 19.38 -2.84 6.87
C PHE A 195 18.52 -1.61 6.59
N SER A 196 17.38 -1.46 7.27
CA SER A 196 16.67 -0.17 7.34
C SER A 196 17.16 0.65 8.53
N VAL A 197 17.13 1.97 8.37
CA VAL A 197 17.34 2.94 9.44
C VAL A 197 16.09 3.79 9.57
N GLU A 198 15.57 3.86 10.78
CA GLU A 198 14.31 4.51 11.10
C GLU A 198 14.46 5.40 12.33
N ASP A 199 13.72 6.52 12.30
CA ASP A 199 13.51 7.36 13.45
C ASP A 199 12.39 6.80 14.33
N ARG A 200 12.58 6.83 15.65
CA ARG A 200 11.61 6.23 16.57
C ARG A 200 10.36 7.09 16.65
N GLY A 201 9.22 6.51 16.28
CA GLY A 201 7.92 7.17 16.37
C GLY A 201 7.63 8.17 15.25
N ASP A 202 8.41 8.14 14.17
CA ASP A 202 8.23 9.04 13.02
C ASP A 202 7.13 8.59 12.04
N ASP A 203 6.63 7.35 12.16
CA ASP A 203 5.69 6.75 11.21
C ASP A 203 4.63 5.90 11.92
N ASP A 204 3.40 5.89 11.38
CA ASP A 204 2.28 5.17 11.98
C ASP A 204 2.46 3.63 11.93
N GLY A 205 3.25 3.13 10.97
CA GLY A 205 3.67 1.73 10.91
C GLY A 205 4.47 1.27 12.13
N TYR A 206 5.02 2.21 12.92
CA TYR A 206 5.71 1.95 14.19
C TYR A 206 4.79 1.42 15.29
N PHE A 207 3.49 1.74 15.24
CA PHE A 207 2.53 1.42 16.30
C PHE A 207 1.89 0.03 16.16
N ILE A 208 2.46 -0.87 15.36
CA ILE A 208 2.02 -2.26 15.29
C ILE A 208 2.61 -3.04 16.47
N ASN A 209 1.75 -3.33 17.45
CA ASN A 209 2.15 -4.05 18.65
C ASN A 209 2.35 -5.55 18.41
N HIS A 210 3.11 -6.15 19.31
CA HIS A 210 3.36 -7.59 19.30
C HIS A 210 2.12 -8.41 19.72
N SER A 211 1.83 -9.49 18.99
CA SER A 211 1.00 -10.60 19.47
C SER A 211 1.57 -11.97 19.09
N CYS A 212 1.53 -12.93 20.02
CA CYS A 212 1.96 -14.32 19.78
C CYS A 212 0.97 -15.12 18.90
N ASP A 213 -0.27 -14.62 18.74
CA ASP A 213 -1.17 -15.05 17.68
C ASP A 213 -1.66 -13.84 16.87
N SER A 214 -0.69 -13.22 16.22
CA SER A 214 -0.88 -12.06 15.36
C SER A 214 -1.92 -12.28 14.26
N ASN A 215 -2.61 -11.19 13.91
CA ASN A 215 -3.52 -11.12 12.77
C ASN A 215 -2.86 -10.63 11.47
N LEU A 216 -1.55 -10.36 11.49
CA LEU A 216 -0.73 -10.04 10.32
C LEU A 216 0.33 -11.11 10.06
N TRP A 217 0.89 -11.06 8.86
CA TRP A 217 2.11 -11.79 8.47
C TRP A 217 2.80 -11.07 7.30
N MET A 218 4.02 -11.47 6.93
CA MET A 218 4.74 -10.85 5.81
C MET A 218 4.23 -11.42 4.48
N GLU A 219 3.97 -10.55 3.51
CA GLU A 219 3.85 -10.95 2.10
C GLU A 219 5.21 -10.91 1.40
N ASP A 220 6.02 -9.90 1.72
CA ASP A 220 7.36 -9.70 1.19
C ASP A 220 8.28 -9.03 2.25
N ALA A 221 9.38 -8.39 1.85
CA ALA A 221 10.30 -7.75 2.78
C ALA A 221 9.71 -6.54 3.54
N TYR A 222 8.72 -5.87 2.99
CA TYR A 222 8.22 -4.58 3.46
C TYR A 222 6.70 -4.51 3.58
N THR A 223 5.97 -5.50 3.04
CA THR A 223 4.52 -5.55 3.05
C THR A 223 4.01 -6.50 4.14
N LEU A 224 3.17 -5.97 5.04
CA LEU A 224 2.34 -6.78 5.93
C LEU A 224 0.91 -6.86 5.41
N ILE A 225 0.39 -8.08 5.37
CA ILE A 225 -0.99 -8.36 4.99
C ILE A 225 -1.72 -9.10 6.12
N ALA A 226 -3.04 -9.08 6.09
CA ALA A 226 -3.85 -9.77 7.09
C ALA A 226 -3.73 -11.30 6.95
N ARG A 227 -3.32 -11.96 8.03
CA ARG A 227 -3.24 -13.43 8.17
C ARG A 227 -4.60 -14.08 8.42
N LYS A 228 -5.55 -13.30 8.94
CA LYS A 228 -6.94 -13.70 9.23
C LYS A 228 -7.84 -12.49 9.03
N TYR A 229 -9.16 -12.72 8.96
CA TYR A 229 -10.12 -11.62 8.97
C TYR A 229 -9.95 -10.78 10.23
N ILE A 230 -9.91 -9.46 10.09
CA ILE A 230 -9.81 -8.50 11.19
C ILE A 230 -11.08 -7.66 11.18
N LYS A 231 -11.86 -7.74 12.26
CA LYS A 231 -13.10 -7.00 12.40
C LYS A 231 -12.80 -5.55 12.81
N SER A 232 -13.64 -4.63 12.36
CA SER A 232 -13.64 -3.26 12.89
C SER A 232 -13.64 -3.26 14.43
N GLY A 233 -12.72 -2.50 15.02
CA GLY A 233 -12.45 -2.39 16.45
C GLY A 233 -11.33 -3.31 16.98
N GLU A 234 -10.87 -4.30 16.21
CA GLU A 234 -9.76 -5.15 16.65
C GLU A 234 -8.40 -4.45 16.50
N GLU A 235 -7.48 -4.75 17.43
CA GLU A 235 -6.09 -4.28 17.33
C GLU A 235 -5.34 -5.06 16.26
N ILE A 236 -4.69 -4.33 15.36
CA ILE A 236 -3.81 -4.85 14.32
C ILE A 236 -2.45 -5.10 14.97
N THR A 237 -2.02 -6.37 14.96
CA THR A 237 -0.82 -6.82 15.67
C THR A 237 0.05 -7.69 14.79
N ALA A 238 1.34 -7.70 15.04
CA ALA A 238 2.31 -8.52 14.33
C ALA A 238 3.09 -9.42 15.29
N ASP A 239 3.56 -10.56 14.81
CA ASP A 239 4.50 -11.39 15.57
C ASP A 239 5.93 -10.98 15.21
N TYR A 240 6.70 -10.48 16.16
CA TYR A 240 8.05 -10.00 15.87
C TYR A 240 9.01 -11.12 15.44
N ALA A 241 8.67 -12.38 15.67
CA ALA A 241 9.40 -13.51 15.09
C ALA A 241 9.40 -13.51 13.56
N LEU A 242 8.49 -12.75 12.93
CA LEU A 242 8.42 -12.63 11.47
C LEU A 242 9.65 -11.93 10.87
N TRP A 243 10.33 -11.04 11.60
CA TRP A 243 11.45 -10.26 11.06
C TRP A 243 12.61 -9.99 12.02
N GLU A 244 12.46 -10.21 13.33
CA GLU A 244 13.56 -9.99 14.29
C GLU A 244 14.71 -10.96 14.01
N ALA A 245 15.81 -10.41 13.49
CA ALA A 245 16.97 -11.16 13.03
C ALA A 245 18.18 -11.05 13.98
N ASP A 246 18.16 -10.13 14.95
CA ASP A 246 19.18 -10.09 16.00
C ASP A 246 18.86 -11.17 17.04
N GLU A 247 19.54 -12.32 16.96
CA GLU A 247 19.33 -13.43 17.89
C GLU A 247 19.68 -13.09 19.36
N ASN A 248 20.35 -11.97 19.62
CA ASN A 248 20.60 -11.49 20.98
C ASN A 248 19.47 -10.61 21.51
N TYR A 249 18.50 -10.25 20.66
CA TYR A 249 17.32 -9.50 21.08
C TYR A 249 16.54 -10.28 22.13
N ILE A 250 16.25 -9.58 23.23
CA ILE A 250 15.35 -10.02 24.29
C ILE A 250 14.48 -8.81 24.65
N SER A 251 13.15 -8.97 24.59
CA SER A 251 12.22 -7.91 24.92
C SER A 251 12.46 -7.37 26.33
N LYS A 252 12.55 -6.05 26.51
CA LYS A 252 12.67 -5.44 27.85
C LYS A 252 11.36 -5.46 28.63
N TRP A 253 10.25 -5.69 27.94
CA TRP A 253 8.90 -5.82 28.47
C TRP A 253 8.46 -7.28 28.53
N GLU A 254 7.41 -7.56 29.30
CA GLU A 254 6.72 -8.85 29.34
C GLU A 254 5.46 -8.79 28.45
N CYS A 255 5.25 -9.83 27.64
CA CYS A 255 4.16 -9.91 26.68
C CYS A 255 2.82 -10.17 27.37
N SER A 256 1.88 -9.25 27.15
CA SER A 256 0.50 -9.29 27.65
C SER A 256 -0.54 -9.42 26.53
N CYS A 257 -0.15 -9.90 25.34
CA CYS A 257 -0.98 -9.90 24.12
C CYS A 257 -2.31 -10.69 24.17
N GLY A 258 -2.61 -11.39 25.27
CA GLY A 258 -3.86 -12.13 25.44
C GLY A 258 -3.98 -13.45 24.68
N SER A 259 -3.00 -13.81 23.84
CA SER A 259 -2.98 -15.10 23.15
C SER A 259 -2.89 -16.28 24.13
N ILE A 260 -3.58 -17.38 23.82
CA ILE A 260 -3.55 -18.61 24.61
C ILE A 260 -2.14 -19.21 24.71
N ASP A 261 -1.35 -19.06 23.65
CA ASP A 261 0.04 -19.50 23.54
C ASP A 261 1.01 -18.31 23.73
N CYS A 262 0.67 -17.37 24.61
CA CYS A 262 1.52 -16.20 24.86
C CYS A 262 2.90 -16.62 25.40
N ARG A 263 3.96 -16.22 24.69
CA ARG A 263 5.37 -16.54 25.03
C ARG A 263 5.90 -15.82 26.27
N LYS A 264 5.23 -14.77 26.74
CA LYS A 264 5.65 -13.87 27.84
C LYS A 264 6.94 -13.09 27.61
N LYS A 265 7.95 -13.69 26.99
CA LYS A 265 9.20 -13.05 26.60
C LYS A 265 9.42 -13.25 25.12
N ILE A 266 9.65 -12.15 24.39
CA ILE A 266 9.88 -12.21 22.95
C ILE A 266 11.38 -12.13 22.71
N THR A 267 11.89 -13.02 21.87
CA THR A 267 13.33 -13.11 21.59
C THR A 267 13.60 -13.14 20.10
N GLY A 268 14.80 -12.74 19.69
CA GLY A 268 15.23 -12.86 18.29
C GLY A 268 15.54 -14.28 17.85
N LYS A 269 15.26 -15.29 18.69
CA LYS A 269 15.33 -16.71 18.36
C LYS A 269 13.96 -17.35 18.22
N ASP A 270 12.88 -16.59 18.41
CA ASP A 270 11.52 -17.14 18.38
C ASP A 270 11.16 -17.76 17.03
N TRP A 271 11.72 -17.27 15.92
CA TRP A 271 11.55 -17.84 14.59
C TRP A 271 12.12 -19.27 14.45
N ARG A 272 12.96 -19.72 15.39
CA ARG A 272 13.48 -21.11 15.45
C ARG A 272 12.47 -22.09 16.06
N ILE A 273 11.37 -21.62 16.64
CA ILE A 273 10.36 -22.48 17.26
C ILE A 273 9.54 -23.17 16.17
N ASN A 274 9.54 -24.52 16.13
CA ASN A 274 8.83 -25.30 15.10
C ASN A 274 7.36 -24.90 14.92
N LYS A 275 6.62 -24.71 16.03
CA LYS A 275 5.22 -24.26 15.97
C LYS A 275 5.06 -22.89 15.31
N ILE A 276 6.04 -22.00 15.44
CA ILE A 276 6.03 -20.67 14.82
C ILE A 276 6.37 -20.80 13.33
N GLN A 277 7.36 -21.62 12.97
CA GLN A 277 7.70 -21.92 11.57
C GLN A 277 6.52 -22.53 10.82
N GLU A 278 5.80 -23.47 11.43
CA GLU A 278 4.59 -24.05 10.86
C GLU A 278 3.47 -23.01 10.73
N LYS A 279 3.28 -22.18 11.76
CA LYS A 279 2.21 -21.15 11.79
C LYS A 279 2.36 -20.09 10.69
N TYR A 280 3.59 -19.63 10.44
CA TYR A 280 3.89 -18.54 9.50
C TYR A 280 4.69 -19.02 8.30
N LYS A 281 4.57 -20.30 7.95
CA LYS A 281 5.30 -20.90 6.83
C LYS A 281 5.23 -20.02 5.58
N ASP A 282 6.40 -19.75 5.00
CA ASP A 282 6.60 -18.90 3.81
C ASP A 282 6.25 -17.41 3.99
N HIS A 283 5.77 -16.99 5.17
CA HIS A 283 5.34 -15.61 5.48
C HIS A 283 6.23 -14.90 6.51
N PHE A 284 7.49 -15.33 6.67
CA PHE A 284 8.52 -14.57 7.36
C PHE A 284 9.17 -13.54 6.43
N SER A 285 9.98 -12.63 6.97
CA SER A 285 10.84 -11.78 6.15
C SER A 285 11.78 -12.65 5.31
N PRO A 286 12.26 -12.17 4.15
CA PRO A 286 13.13 -12.95 3.27
C PRO A 286 14.38 -13.51 3.97
N LEU A 287 15.02 -12.73 4.85
CA LEU A 287 16.17 -13.19 5.64
C LEU A 287 15.82 -14.33 6.59
N ILE A 288 14.70 -14.22 7.32
CA ILE A 288 14.28 -15.29 8.24
C ILE A 288 13.89 -16.54 7.46
N ASN A 289 13.15 -16.41 6.36
CA ASN A 289 12.86 -17.52 5.45
C ASN A 289 14.14 -18.20 4.92
N LYS A 290 15.17 -17.40 4.54
CA LYS A 290 16.48 -17.91 4.12
C LYS A 290 17.18 -18.68 5.25
N ARG A 291 17.15 -18.17 6.48
CA ARG A 291 17.73 -18.85 7.66
C ARG A 291 17.00 -20.14 8.01
N ILE A 292 15.66 -20.17 7.95
CA ILE A 292 14.87 -21.38 8.20
C ILE A 292 15.23 -22.49 7.21
N LYS A 293 15.42 -22.16 5.92
CA LYS A 293 15.85 -23.13 4.89
C LYS A 293 17.26 -23.70 5.12
N MET A 294 18.07 -23.08 5.97
CA MET A 294 19.42 -23.50 6.31
C MET A 294 19.52 -24.28 7.64
N LEU A 295 18.41 -24.42 8.37
CA LEU A 295 18.31 -25.28 9.57
C LEU A 295 18.27 -26.75 9.18
#